data_AF-A0A536DKJ7-F1
#
_entry.id   AF-A0A536DKJ7-F1
#
_cell.length_a   1.000
_cell.length_b   1.000
_cell.length_c   1.000
_cell.angle_alpha   90.00
_cell.angle_beta   90.00
_cell.angle_gamma   90.00
#
_symmetry.space_group_name_H-M   'P 1'
#
loop_
_entity.id
_entity.type
_entity.pdbx_description
1 polymer ?
#
loop_
_entity_poly.entity_id
_entity_poly.type
_entity_poly.pdbx_seq_one_letter_code
_entity_poly.pdbx_strand_id
1 'polypeptide(L)'
;MQVQDYRLEAPFRAILSELAAVLAVERANAWATGGFLRDVLLGREVKDLDITIEADPLRIGPDIAKMFDGDYFPLDAERGRVRV
;
A
#
# COMPACT_ATOMS: atom_id res chain seq x y z
N MET A 1 17.06 17.53 8.94
CA MET A 1 15.83 16.71 9.00
C MET A 1 16.17 15.47 9.83
N GLN A 2 15.71 15.39 11.08
CA GLN A 2 15.84 14.16 11.85
C GLN A 2 14.85 13.15 11.28
N VAL A 3 15.34 12.07 10.69
CA VAL A 3 14.48 10.94 10.30
C VAL A 3 14.07 10.26 11.60
N GLN A 4 12.81 10.43 12.01
CA GLN A 4 12.24 9.63 13.09
C GLN A 4 12.03 8.21 12.55
N ASP A 5 12.52 7.20 13.28
CA ASP A 5 12.27 5.80 12.96
C ASP A 5 10.83 5.47 13.39
N TYR A 6 9.88 5.67 12.47
CA TYR A 6 8.49 5.28 12.68
C TYR A 6 8.38 3.76 12.60
N ARG A 7 8.59 3.09 13.73
CA ARG A 7 8.57 1.63 13.78
C ARG A 7 7.15 1.12 13.52
N LEU A 8 6.93 0.64 12.30
CA LEU A 8 5.77 -0.16 11.97
C LEU A 8 5.82 -1.51 12.69
N GLU A 9 4.65 -2.02 13.05
CA GLU A 9 4.52 -3.37 13.58
C GLU A 9 4.95 -4.42 12.54
N ALA A 10 5.38 -5.59 13.01
CA ALA A 10 5.92 -6.65 12.16
C ALA A 10 5.00 -7.06 11.00
N PRO A 11 3.66 -7.17 11.18
CA PRO A 11 2.75 -7.53 10.08
C PRO A 11 2.78 -6.51 8.93
N PHE A 12 2.73 -5.20 9.24
CA PHE A 12 2.78 -4.15 8.22
C PHE A 12 4.11 -4.12 7.49
N ARG A 13 5.23 -4.41 8.17
CA ARG A 13 6.55 -4.52 7.54
C ARG A 13 6.63 -5.69 6.54
N ALA A 14 6.02 -6.83 6.88
CA ALA A 14 5.95 -7.98 5.98
C ALA A 14 5.14 -7.65 4.72
N ILE A 15 3.92 -7.12 4.90
CA ILE A 15 3.04 -6.72 3.79
C ILE A 15 3.74 -5.70 2.87
N LEU A 16 4.38 -4.68 3.45
CA LEU A 16 5.15 -3.70 2.67
C LEU A 16 6.30 -4.31 1.89
N SER A 17 6.98 -5.31 2.45
CA SER A 17 8.10 -5.98 1.76
C SER A 17 7.62 -6.83 0.59
N GLU A 18 6.52 -7.55 0.77
CA GLU A 18 5.89 -8.34 -0.29
C GLU A 18 5.33 -7.44 -1.41
N LEU A 19 4.63 -6.36 -1.03
CA LEU A 19 4.12 -5.39 -1.98
C LEU A 19 5.24 -4.70 -2.77
N ALA A 20 6.36 -4.35 -2.12
CA ALA A 20 7.51 -3.77 -2.80
C ALA A 20 8.11 -4.72 -3.84
N ALA A 21 8.12 -6.03 -3.58
CA ALA A 21 8.59 -7.02 -4.55
C ALA A 21 7.68 -7.07 -5.80
N VAL A 22 6.36 -6.98 -5.64
CA VAL A 22 5.40 -6.91 -6.76
C VAL A 22 5.63 -5.66 -7.60
N LEU A 23 5.71 -4.51 -6.95
CA LEU A 23 5.83 -3.22 -7.63
C LEU A 23 7.19 -3.06 -8.32
N ALA A 24 8.23 -3.73 -7.81
CA ALA A 24 9.53 -3.80 -8.47
C ALA A 24 9.47 -4.54 -9.82
N VAL A 25 8.66 -5.60 -9.95
CA VAL A 25 8.43 -6.29 -11.23
C VAL A 25 7.75 -5.36 -12.22
N GLU A 26 6.79 -4.57 -11.75
CA GLU A 26 6.05 -3.58 -12.53
C GLU A 26 6.86 -2.31 -12.86
N ARG A 27 8.06 -2.17 -12.29
CA ARG A 27 8.92 -0.96 -12.38
C ARG A 27 8.16 0.32 -11.99
N ALA A 28 7.17 0.18 -11.12
CA ALA A 28 6.32 1.26 -10.68
C ALA A 28 6.88 1.86 -9.38
N ASN A 29 6.99 3.18 -9.33
CA ASN A 29 7.25 3.85 -8.08
C ASN A 29 6.01 3.78 -7.18
N ALA A 30 6.22 3.69 -5.87
CA ALA A 30 5.14 3.63 -4.91
C ALA A 30 5.50 4.30 -3.59
N TRP A 31 4.48 4.84 -2.94
CA TRP A 31 4.62 5.60 -1.71
C TRP A 31 3.51 5.25 -0.74
N ALA A 32 3.87 5.09 0.53
CA ALA A 32 2.91 5.11 1.62
C ALA A 32 2.31 6.51 1.75
N THR A 33 0.99 6.62 1.74
CA THR A 33 0.28 7.92 1.77
C THR A 33 -0.94 7.87 2.68
N GLY A 34 -1.86 8.83 2.53
CA GLY A 34 -3.21 8.73 3.07
C GLY A 34 -3.31 8.67 4.60
N GLY A 35 -4.34 7.95 5.06
CA GLY A 35 -4.62 7.73 6.47
C GLY A 35 -3.52 6.94 7.15
N PHE A 36 -2.94 5.96 6.46
CA PHE A 36 -1.78 5.21 6.95
C PHE A 36 -0.64 6.13 7.39
N LEU A 37 -0.18 7.02 6.50
CA LEU A 37 0.92 7.92 6.82
C LEU A 37 0.57 8.86 7.99
N ARG A 38 -0.65 9.40 8.01
CA ARG A 38 -1.14 10.23 9.13
C ARG A 38 -1.07 9.47 10.44
N ASP A 39 -1.59 8.25 10.49
CA ASP A 39 -1.73 7.50 11.74
C ASP A 39 -0.35 7.04 12.25
N VAL A 40 0.57 6.68 11.35
CA VAL A 40 1.99 6.46 11.67
C VAL A 40 2.66 7.69 12.27
N LEU A 41 2.50 8.87 11.63
CA LEU A 41 3.10 10.13 12.09
C LEU A 41 2.54 10.60 13.44
N LEU A 42 1.28 10.28 13.73
CA LEU A 42 0.61 10.64 14.98
C LEU A 42 0.74 9.58 16.08
N GLY A 43 1.43 8.45 15.81
CA GLY A 43 1.56 7.35 16.78
C GLY A 43 0.22 6.68 17.12
N ARG A 44 -0.71 6.66 16.17
CA ARG A 44 -2.03 6.01 16.31
C ARG A 44 -1.93 4.57 15.85
N GLU A 45 -2.90 3.76 16.28
CA GLU A 45 -3.12 2.42 15.73
C GLU A 45 -3.32 2.51 14.20
N VAL A 46 -2.56 1.71 13.46
CA VAL A 46 -2.68 1.59 12.01
C VAL A 46 -3.63 0.43 11.70
N LYS A 47 -4.67 0.69 10.91
CA LYS A 47 -5.71 -0.30 10.59
C LYS A 47 -5.60 -0.85 9.18
N ASP A 48 -5.22 0.00 8.24
CA ASP A 48 -5.01 -0.32 6.84
C ASP A 48 -3.82 0.44 6.27
N LEU A 49 -3.36 -0.05 5.12
CA LEU A 49 -2.22 0.49 4.38
C LEU A 49 -2.74 1.22 3.14
N ASP A 50 -2.45 2.52 3.04
CA ASP A 50 -2.74 3.33 1.87
C ASP A 50 -1.46 3.52 1.04
N ILE A 51 -1.47 3.05 -0.21
CA ILE A 51 -0.35 3.18 -1.15
C ILE A 51 -0.81 3.92 -2.40
N THR A 52 -0.01 4.90 -2.82
CA THR A 52 -0.10 5.52 -4.15
C THR A 52 0.97 4.91 -5.04
N ILE A 53 0.61 4.51 -6.25
CA ILE A 53 1.52 3.89 -7.23
C ILE A 53 1.56 4.71 -8.53
N GLU A 54 2.70 4.75 -9.18
CA GLU A 54 2.88 5.31 -10.53
C GLU A 54 2.61 4.23 -11.59
N ALA A 55 1.43 3.61 -11.51
CA ALA A 55 0.95 2.61 -12.45
C ALA A 55 -0.59 2.55 -12.37
N ASP A 56 -1.21 1.78 -13.25
CA ASP A 56 -2.67 1.59 -13.22
C ASP A 56 -3.07 0.57 -12.13
N PRO A 57 -3.73 1.00 -11.05
CA PRO A 57 -4.13 0.10 -9.96
C PRO A 57 -5.29 -0.82 -10.36
N LEU A 58 -6.08 -0.49 -11.39
CA LEU A 58 -7.12 -1.40 -11.90
C LEU A 58 -6.48 -2.62 -12.58
N ARG A 59 -5.28 -2.45 -13.15
CA ARG A 59 -4.51 -3.53 -13.77
C ARG A 59 -3.77 -4.37 -12.74
N ILE A 60 -3.13 -3.73 -11.76
CA ILE A 60 -2.23 -4.43 -10.82
C ILE A 60 -2.99 -4.99 -9.61
N GLY A 61 -4.10 -4.36 -9.20
CA GLY A 61 -4.88 -4.73 -8.02
C GLY A 61 -5.27 -6.21 -7.94
N PRO A 62 -5.79 -6.85 -9.02
CA PRO A 62 -6.13 -8.27 -9.01
C PRO A 62 -4.96 -9.20 -8.71
N ASP A 63 -3.76 -8.88 -9.22
CA ASP A 63 -2.56 -9.69 -8.99
C ASP A 63 -2.06 -9.56 -7.55
N ILE A 64 -2.17 -8.35 -6.96
CA ILE A 64 -1.89 -8.13 -5.55
C ILE A 64 -2.89 -8.92 -4.70
N ALA A 65 -4.18 -8.86 -4.99
CA ALA A 65 -5.21 -9.57 -4.23
C ALA A 65 -4.96 -11.09 -4.21
N LYS A 66 -4.65 -11.65 -5.40
CA LYS A 66 -4.30 -13.06 -5.53
C LYS A 66 -3.08 -13.46 -4.70
N MET A 67 -2.08 -12.57 -4.59
CA MET A 67 -0.87 -12.84 -3.81
C MET A 67 -1.14 -12.93 -2.31
N PHE A 68 -2.02 -12.07 -1.81
CA PHE A 68 -2.38 -12.01 -0.40
C PHE A 68 -3.58 -12.90 -0.04
N ASP A 69 -4.09 -13.71 -0.98
CA ASP A 69 -5.35 -14.47 -0.83
C ASP A 69 -6.52 -13.58 -0.37
N GLY A 70 -6.55 -12.34 -0.91
CA GLY A 70 -7.49 -11.29 -0.58
C GLY A 70 -8.52 -11.00 -1.68
N ASP A 71 -9.37 -10.01 -1.41
CA ASP A 71 -10.45 -9.60 -2.31
C ASP A 71 -10.09 -8.32 -3.06
N TYR A 72 -10.38 -8.26 -4.35
CA TYR A 72 -10.21 -7.05 -5.16
C TYR A 72 -11.55 -6.39 -5.47
N PHE A 73 -11.64 -5.07 -5.28
CA PHE A 73 -12.76 -4.28 -5.77
C PHE A 73 -12.39 -2.82 -6.08
N PRO A 74 -12.84 -2.27 -7.23
CA PRO A 74 -12.71 -0.83 -7.51
C PRO A 74 -13.52 0.00 -6.51
N LEU A 75 -12.90 1.01 -5.92
CA LEU A 75 -13.58 2.01 -5.10
C LEU A 75 -14.05 3.19 -5.96
N ASP A 76 -13.23 3.58 -6.93
CA ASP A 76 -13.51 4.64 -7.90
C ASP A 76 -12.65 4.39 -9.15
N ALA A 77 -13.22 3.71 -10.14
CA ALA A 77 -12.49 3.32 -11.35
C ALA A 77 -12.08 4.52 -12.20
N GLU A 78 -12.90 5.58 -12.25
CA GLU A 78 -12.57 6.80 -13.02
C GLU A 78 -11.33 7.49 -12.47
N ARG A 79 -11.13 7.44 -11.15
CA ARG A 79 -9.97 8.03 -10.48
C ARG A 79 -8.85 7.02 -10.17
N GLY A 80 -8.95 5.78 -10.64
CA GLY A 80 -7.96 4.73 -10.38
C GLY A 80 -7.80 4.45 -8.88
N ARG A 81 -8.89 4.25 -8.14
CA ARG A 81 -8.85 3.83 -6.74
C ARG A 81 -9.43 2.44 -6.60
N VAL A 82 -8.68 1.56 -5.94
CA VAL A 82 -9.06 0.16 -5.71
C VAL A 82 -8.81 -0.19 -4.24
N ARG A 83 -9.46 -1.25 -3.78
CA ARG A 83 -9.10 -1.95 -2.55
C ARG A 83 -8.72 -3.38 -2.89
N VAL A 84 -7.73 -3.85 -2.16
CA VAL A 84 -7.17 -5.20 -2.15
C VAL A 84 -7.18 -5.70 -0.72
#